data_AF-A0A660QJ01-F1
#
_entry.id   AF-A0A660QJ01-F1
#
_cell.length_a   1.000
_cell.length_b   1.000
_cell.length_c   1.000
_cell.angle_alpha   90.00
_cell.angle_beta   90.00
_cell.angle_gamma   90.00
#
_symmetry.space_group_name_H-M   'P 1'
#
loop_
_entity.id
_entity.type
_entity.pdbx_description
1 polymer ?
#
loop_
_entity_poly.entity_id
_entity_poly.type
_entity_poly.pdbx_seq_one_letter_code
_entity_poly.pdbx_strand_id
1 'polypeptide(L)'
;MTEHEKQLGKLQRELRELDRRRSGLVAEIANLQSTAGNATSPESVVSHFSPEEKVRLFLSLFAGREDVFPRRFESRKSGRSGYQPACKNEWRAGICFKPKVKCAKCGHREFIPVSDGVVRQHLSGKDAAGKPFVMGTYPLMEDETCPFLAVDFDKSD
;
A
#
# COMPACT_ATOMS: atom_id res chain seq x y z
N MET A 1 59.38 -9.56 -40.88
CA MET A 1 57.99 -9.48 -40.41
C MET A 1 57.09 -9.11 -41.58
N THR A 2 56.06 -9.90 -41.84
CA THR A 2 55.13 -9.68 -42.95
C THR A 2 54.15 -8.54 -42.63
N GLU A 3 53.58 -7.91 -43.66
CA GLU A 3 52.57 -6.86 -43.49
C GLU A 3 51.37 -7.36 -42.66
N HIS A 4 51.01 -8.63 -42.81
CA HIS A 4 49.97 -9.29 -42.03
C HIS A 4 50.29 -9.39 -40.54
N GLU A 5 51.54 -9.65 -40.16
CA GLU A 5 51.97 -9.68 -38.74
C GLU A 5 51.88 -8.29 -38.09
N LYS A 6 52.21 -7.23 -38.85
CA LYS A 6 52.06 -5.84 -38.38
C LYS A 6 50.58 -5.46 -38.20
N GLN A 7 49.73 -5.83 -39.16
CA GLN A 7 48.29 -5.60 -39.12
C GLN A 7 47.65 -6.34 -37.93
N LEU A 8 48.04 -7.60 -37.70
CA LEU A 8 47.57 -8.40 -36.57
C LEU A 8 47.96 -7.76 -35.22
N GLY A 9 49.21 -7.31 -35.09
CA GLY A 9 49.67 -6.62 -33.88
C GLY A 9 48.96 -5.30 -33.62
N LYS A 10 48.58 -4.57 -34.68
CA LYS A 10 47.77 -3.34 -34.58
C LYS A 10 46.36 -3.65 -34.05
N LEU A 11 45.66 -4.60 -34.65
CA LEU A 11 44.31 -4.99 -34.25
C LEU A 11 44.27 -5.58 -32.82
N GLN A 12 45.28 -6.36 -32.41
CA GLN A 12 45.37 -6.87 -31.04
C GLN A 12 45.59 -5.77 -30.00
N ARG A 13 46.29 -4.68 -30.35
CA ARG A 13 46.40 -3.51 -29.46
C ARG A 13 45.07 -2.77 -29.33
N GLU A 14 44.40 -2.54 -30.46
CA GLU A 14 43.09 -1.87 -30.51
C GLU A 14 42.02 -2.67 -29.73
N LEU A 15 42.03 -3.99 -29.85
CA LEU A 15 41.13 -4.86 -29.09
C LEU A 15 41.35 -4.74 -27.58
N ARG A 16 42.61 -4.70 -27.13
CA ARG A 16 42.95 -4.52 -25.71
C ARG A 16 42.47 -3.16 -25.18
N GLU A 17 42.58 -2.10 -25.98
CA GLU A 17 42.08 -0.78 -25.59
C GLU A 17 40.55 -0.75 -25.47
N LEU A 18 39.84 -1.36 -26.43
CA LEU A 18 38.39 -1.46 -26.41
C LEU A 18 37.88 -2.29 -25.22
N ASP A 19 38.54 -3.41 -24.89
CA ASP A 19 38.18 -4.21 -23.71
C ASP A 19 38.42 -3.47 -22.40
N ARG A 20 39.48 -2.66 -22.31
CA ARG A 20 39.71 -1.79 -21.15
C ARG A 20 38.59 -0.75 -21.02
N ARG A 21 38.18 -0.13 -22.13
CA ARG A 21 37.09 0.86 -22.15
C ARG A 21 35.75 0.22 -21.80
N ARG A 22 35.46 -0.97 -22.33
CA ARG A 22 34.28 -1.77 -21.99
C ARG A 22 34.23 -2.07 -20.50
N SER A 23 35.33 -2.54 -19.93
CA SER A 23 35.41 -2.88 -18.52
C SER A 23 35.19 -1.66 -17.62
N GLY A 24 35.74 -0.50 -18.00
CA GLY A 24 35.49 0.77 -17.29
C GLY A 24 34.02 1.19 -17.31
N LEU A 25 33.39 1.18 -18.50
CA LEU A 25 31.97 1.53 -18.64
C LEU A 25 31.05 0.56 -17.88
N VAL A 26 31.36 -0.74 -17.87
CA VAL A 26 30.59 -1.74 -17.11
C VAL A 26 30.68 -1.48 -15.60
N ALA A 27 31.86 -1.14 -15.08
CA ALA A 27 32.02 -0.78 -13.67
C ALA A 27 31.28 0.52 -13.31
N GLU A 28 31.30 1.51 -14.20
CA GLU A 28 30.57 2.77 -14.01
C GLU A 28 29.06 2.55 -14.03
N ILE A 29 28.54 1.73 -14.96
CA ILE A 29 27.13 1.32 -14.99
C ILE A 29 26.75 0.61 -13.68
N ALA A 30 27.56 -0.33 -13.19
CA ALA A 30 27.28 -1.04 -11.95
C ALA A 30 27.23 -0.08 -10.74
N ASN A 31 28.16 0.87 -10.67
CA ASN A 31 28.15 1.92 -9.64
C ASN A 31 26.88 2.77 -9.74
N LEU A 32 26.56 3.31 -10.92
CA LEU A 32 25.35 4.12 -11.12
C LEU A 32 24.06 3.34 -10.82
N GLN A 33 24.00 2.05 -11.18
CA GLN A 33 22.88 1.17 -10.84
C GLN A 33 22.77 0.91 -9.34
N SER A 34 23.89 0.78 -8.61
CA SER A 34 23.87 0.64 -7.16
C SER A 34 23.45 1.93 -6.44
N THR A 35 23.88 3.10 -6.94
CA THR A 35 23.44 4.40 -6.43
C THR A 35 21.97 4.67 -6.73
N ALA A 36 21.49 4.26 -7.90
CA ALA A 36 20.08 4.31 -8.27
C ALA A 36 19.24 3.23 -7.56
N GLY A 37 19.82 2.09 -7.20
CA GLY A 37 19.18 0.99 -6.46
C GLY A 37 18.97 1.29 -4.97
N ASN A 38 19.67 2.28 -4.41
CA ASN A 38 19.40 2.83 -3.08
C ASN A 38 18.29 3.91 -3.08
N ALA A 39 17.87 4.38 -4.27
CA ALA A 39 16.59 5.06 -4.43
C ALA A 39 15.53 3.98 -4.69
N THR A 40 15.11 3.29 -3.63
CA THR A 40 14.10 2.24 -3.67
C THR A 40 12.86 2.75 -4.40
N SER A 41 12.61 2.24 -5.60
CA SER A 41 11.33 2.43 -6.28
C SER A 41 10.24 1.78 -5.42
N PRO A 42 9.13 2.48 -5.12
CA PRO A 42 8.07 1.93 -4.26
C PRO A 42 7.42 0.65 -4.83
N GLU A 43 7.61 0.37 -6.12
CA GLU A 43 7.12 -0.85 -6.78
C GLU A 43 7.90 -2.11 -6.38
N SER A 44 9.20 -2.02 -6.07
CA SER A 44 10.01 -3.20 -5.75
C SER A 44 9.73 -3.76 -4.35
N VAL A 45 9.49 -2.88 -3.36
CA VAL A 45 9.25 -3.24 -1.95
C VAL A 45 7.93 -4.01 -1.77
N VAL A 46 6.90 -3.70 -2.57
CA VAL A 46 5.58 -4.33 -2.47
C VAL A 46 5.56 -5.75 -3.06
N SER A 47 6.58 -6.12 -3.85
CA SER A 47 6.70 -7.45 -4.46
C SER A 47 7.28 -8.53 -3.53
N HIS A 48 7.90 -8.13 -2.41
CA HIS A 48 8.58 -9.06 -1.50
C HIS A 48 7.70 -9.62 -0.36
N PHE A 49 6.50 -9.08 -0.15
CA PHE A 49 5.62 -9.52 0.92
C PHE A 49 4.52 -10.45 0.41
N SER A 50 4.39 -11.61 1.05
CA SER A 50 3.20 -12.45 0.96
C SER A 50 1.94 -11.69 1.35
N PRO A 51 0.74 -12.10 0.90
CA PRO A 51 -0.52 -11.49 1.33
C PRO A 51 -0.66 -11.38 2.86
N GLU A 52 -0.20 -12.39 3.59
CA GLU A 52 -0.21 -12.45 5.05
C GLU A 52 0.76 -11.41 5.66
N GLU A 53 1.93 -11.23 5.06
CA GLU A 53 2.87 -10.18 5.49
C GLU A 53 2.34 -8.78 5.23
N LYS A 54 1.64 -8.56 4.11
CA LYS A 54 0.98 -7.28 3.82
C LYS A 54 -0.09 -6.95 4.85
N VAL A 55 -0.88 -7.94 5.27
CA VAL A 55 -1.88 -7.78 6.34
C VAL A 55 -1.19 -7.44 7.66
N ARG A 56 -0.17 -8.20 8.06
CA ARG A 56 0.58 -7.96 9.30
C ARG A 56 1.24 -6.58 9.33
N LEU A 57 1.86 -6.17 8.21
CA LEU A 57 2.48 -4.86 8.07
C LEU A 57 1.44 -3.74 8.15
N PHE A 58 0.28 -3.92 7.50
CA PHE A 58 -0.82 -2.95 7.60
C PHE A 58 -1.29 -2.78 9.05
N LEU A 59 -1.53 -3.88 9.76
CA LEU A 59 -1.96 -3.84 11.16
C LEU A 59 -0.90 -3.24 12.10
N SER A 60 0.39 -3.43 11.81
CA SER A 60 1.45 -2.83 12.63
C SER A 60 1.61 -1.31 12.42
N LEU A 61 1.27 -0.82 11.22
CA LEU A 61 1.40 0.61 10.88
C LEU A 61 0.12 1.41 11.17
N PHE A 62 -1.05 0.79 11.00
CA PHE A 62 -2.35 1.43 11.13
C PHE A 62 -3.15 0.88 12.32
N ALA A 63 -2.46 0.69 13.45
CA ALA A 63 -3.06 0.19 14.69
C ALA A 63 -4.01 1.20 15.32
N GLY A 64 -5.21 0.77 15.69
CA GLY A 64 -6.22 1.57 16.39
C GLY A 64 -7.20 0.64 17.08
N ARG A 65 -8.48 1.04 17.20
CA ARG A 65 -9.46 0.11 17.76
C ARG A 65 -9.64 -1.13 16.90
N GLU A 66 -9.66 -2.29 17.54
CA GLU A 66 -9.83 -3.59 16.88
C GLU A 66 -11.27 -4.10 16.92
N ASP A 67 -12.12 -3.57 17.80
CA ASP A 67 -13.50 -4.01 17.99
C ASP A 67 -14.48 -3.45 16.93
N VAL A 68 -14.07 -2.40 16.22
CA VAL A 68 -14.85 -1.75 15.16
C VAL A 68 -13.95 -0.98 14.19
N PHE A 69 -14.37 -0.91 12.93
CA PHE A 69 -13.76 -0.05 11.93
C PHE A 69 -14.80 0.77 11.17
N PRO A 70 -14.46 1.97 10.67
CA PRO A 70 -15.32 2.70 9.75
C PRO A 70 -15.22 2.09 8.35
N ARG A 71 -16.36 1.86 7.70
CA ARG A 71 -16.44 1.50 6.27
C ARG A 71 -16.82 2.73 5.44
N ARG A 72 -16.11 2.96 4.33
CA ARG A 72 -16.48 3.97 3.34
C ARG A 72 -17.81 3.60 2.69
N PHE A 73 -18.71 4.55 2.55
CA PHE A 73 -19.92 4.43 1.75
C PHE A 73 -20.00 5.54 0.73
N GLU A 74 -20.78 5.29 -0.32
CA GLU A 74 -21.13 6.27 -1.34
C GLU A 74 -22.58 6.05 -1.75
N SER A 75 -23.41 7.07 -1.54
CA SER A 75 -24.82 7.02 -1.86
C SER A 75 -25.03 7.27 -3.34
N ARG A 76 -25.45 6.25 -4.09
CA ARG A 76 -25.82 6.40 -5.50
C ARG A 76 -26.97 7.38 -5.72
N LYS A 77 -27.83 7.56 -4.71
CA LYS A 77 -29.00 8.46 -4.78
C LYS A 77 -28.62 9.92 -4.58
N SER A 78 -27.71 10.20 -3.64
CA SER A 78 -27.41 11.57 -3.20
C SER A 78 -25.99 12.04 -3.53
N GLY A 79 -25.14 11.19 -4.13
CA GLY A 79 -23.72 11.47 -4.40
C GLY A 79 -22.82 11.57 -3.16
N ARG A 80 -23.41 11.75 -1.97
CA ARG A 80 -22.69 11.85 -0.70
C ARG A 80 -21.88 10.59 -0.41
N SER A 81 -20.62 10.79 -0.06
CA SER A 81 -19.73 9.77 0.46
C SER A 81 -19.33 10.09 1.90
N GLY A 82 -18.78 9.09 2.59
CA GLY A 82 -18.29 9.25 3.95
C GLY A 82 -17.91 7.93 4.58
N TYR A 83 -17.68 7.95 5.88
CA TYR A 83 -17.33 6.79 6.68
C TYR A 83 -18.36 6.58 7.78
N GLN A 84 -18.66 5.32 8.08
CA GLN A 84 -19.57 4.93 9.16
C GLN A 84 -19.14 3.61 9.81
N PRO A 85 -19.46 3.36 11.09
CA PRO A 85 -19.11 2.10 11.75
C PRO A 85 -19.66 0.89 11.00
N ALA A 86 -18.82 -0.10 10.74
CA ALA A 86 -19.23 -1.38 10.17
C ALA A 86 -20.05 -2.18 11.21
N CYS A 87 -21.23 -2.64 10.81
CA CYS A 87 -22.18 -3.32 11.70
C CYS A 87 -22.81 -4.51 10.98
N LYS A 88 -22.85 -5.69 11.62
CA LYS A 88 -23.45 -6.90 11.02
C LYS A 88 -24.95 -6.75 10.77
N ASN A 89 -25.62 -5.97 11.61
CA ASN A 89 -27.05 -5.74 11.51
C ASN A 89 -27.41 -4.57 10.60
N GLU A 90 -26.45 -3.87 10.00
CA GLU A 90 -26.74 -2.73 9.14
C GLU A 90 -27.74 -3.09 8.01
N TRP A 91 -28.79 -2.28 7.89
CA TRP A 91 -29.90 -2.45 6.93
C TRP A 91 -30.70 -3.77 7.06
N ARG A 92 -30.45 -4.59 8.09
CA ARG A 92 -31.24 -5.79 8.36
C ARG A 92 -32.64 -5.41 8.84
N ALA A 93 -33.65 -5.76 8.04
CA ALA A 93 -35.06 -5.45 8.32
C ALA A 93 -35.50 -6.01 9.69
N GLY A 94 -36.25 -5.22 10.45
CA GLY A 94 -36.72 -5.57 11.79
C GLY A 94 -35.66 -5.44 12.91
N ILE A 95 -34.40 -5.17 12.58
CA ILE A 95 -33.31 -5.03 13.58
C ILE A 95 -32.64 -3.66 13.47
N CYS A 96 -32.26 -3.25 12.27
CA CYS A 96 -31.70 -1.94 12.03
C CYS A 96 -32.77 -0.97 11.53
N PHE A 97 -32.91 0.14 12.24
CA PHE A 97 -33.90 1.17 11.94
C PHE A 97 -33.28 2.38 11.24
N LYS A 98 -32.15 2.23 10.53
CA LYS A 98 -31.66 3.29 9.66
C LYS A 98 -32.71 3.63 8.58
N PRO A 99 -32.88 4.91 8.19
CA PRO A 99 -32.15 6.08 8.71
C PRO A 99 -32.77 6.70 9.97
N LYS A 100 -33.90 6.18 10.49
CA LYS A 100 -34.63 6.74 11.64
C LYS A 100 -33.80 6.76 12.93
N VAL A 101 -32.97 5.73 13.15
CA VAL A 101 -32.06 5.63 14.31
C VAL A 101 -30.60 5.65 13.85
N LYS A 102 -29.81 6.57 14.42
CA LYS A 102 -28.35 6.64 14.18
C LYS A 102 -27.63 5.48 14.86
N CYS A 103 -26.58 4.94 14.23
CA CYS A 103 -25.77 3.85 14.79
C CYS A 103 -25.28 4.10 16.22
N ALA A 104 -24.88 5.34 16.55
CA ALA A 104 -24.41 5.70 17.89
C ALA A 104 -25.45 5.44 19.00
N LYS A 105 -26.75 5.49 18.66
CA LYS A 105 -27.88 5.27 19.60
C LYS A 105 -28.62 3.96 19.34
N CYS A 106 -28.13 3.10 18.45
CA CYS A 106 -28.78 1.85 18.09
C CYS A 106 -28.48 0.78 19.17
N GLY A 107 -29.54 0.27 19.83
CA GLY A 107 -29.42 -0.82 20.80
C GLY A 107 -29.18 -2.20 20.20
N HIS A 108 -29.36 -2.35 18.87
CA HIS A 108 -29.10 -3.59 18.14
C HIS A 108 -27.81 -3.54 17.32
N ARG A 109 -26.91 -2.59 17.64
CA ARG A 109 -25.60 -2.51 16.98
C ARG A 109 -24.79 -3.75 17.32
N GLU A 110 -24.18 -4.32 16.30
CA GLU A 110 -23.24 -5.42 16.44
C GLU A 110 -22.05 -5.08 15.55
N PHE A 111 -21.05 -4.44 16.14
CA PHE A 111 -19.88 -3.99 15.41
C PHE A 111 -19.07 -5.18 14.90
N ILE A 112 -18.45 -4.99 13.74
CA ILE A 112 -17.59 -5.99 13.12
C ILE A 112 -16.16 -5.67 13.56
N PRO A 113 -15.48 -6.60 14.26
CA PRO A 113 -14.09 -6.41 14.61
C PRO A 113 -13.20 -6.39 13.37
N VAL A 114 -12.06 -5.73 13.49
CA VAL A 114 -10.97 -5.81 12.52
C VAL A 114 -10.48 -7.26 12.47
N SER A 115 -10.28 -7.77 11.26
CA SER A 115 -9.75 -9.11 11.02
C SER A 115 -8.89 -9.11 9.77
N ASP A 116 -8.02 -10.10 9.62
CA ASP A 116 -7.21 -10.30 8.42
C ASP A 116 -8.06 -10.28 7.15
N GLY A 117 -9.26 -10.88 7.18
CA GLY A 117 -10.18 -10.88 6.06
C GLY A 117 -10.67 -9.48 5.68
N VAL A 118 -10.99 -8.65 6.67
CA VAL A 118 -11.37 -7.25 6.47
C VAL A 118 -10.19 -6.43 5.90
N VAL A 119 -8.99 -6.63 6.44
CA VAL A 119 -7.78 -5.96 5.94
C VAL A 119 -7.47 -6.37 4.50
N ARG A 120 -7.61 -7.66 4.15
CA ARG A 120 -7.46 -8.13 2.75
C ARG A 120 -8.47 -7.47 1.81
N GLN A 121 -9.72 -7.36 2.23
CA GLN A 121 -10.75 -6.66 1.43
C GLN A 121 -10.38 -5.19 1.22
N HIS A 122 -9.83 -4.53 2.24
CA HIS A 122 -9.34 -3.16 2.11
C HIS A 122 -8.14 -3.04 1.16
N LEU A 123 -7.11 -3.88 1.34
CA LEU A 123 -5.90 -3.86 0.50
C LEU A 123 -6.19 -4.18 -0.97
N SER A 124 -7.17 -5.05 -1.23
CA SER A 124 -7.65 -5.35 -2.60
C SER A 124 -8.65 -4.32 -3.15
N GLY A 125 -9.17 -3.44 -2.29
CA GLY A 125 -10.22 -2.49 -2.61
C GLY A 125 -11.60 -3.12 -2.87
N LYS A 126 -11.79 -4.42 -2.58
CA LYS A 126 -13.00 -5.18 -2.93
C LYS A 126 -13.45 -6.11 -1.81
N ASP A 127 -14.77 -6.22 -1.61
CA ASP A 127 -15.35 -7.24 -0.74
C ASP A 127 -15.46 -8.60 -1.45
N ALA A 128 -15.93 -9.63 -0.71
CA ALA A 128 -16.09 -10.97 -1.25
C ALA A 128 -17.04 -11.07 -2.47
N ALA A 129 -17.91 -10.07 -2.67
CA ALA A 129 -18.79 -9.97 -3.83
C ALA A 129 -18.19 -9.10 -4.96
N GLY A 130 -16.92 -8.69 -4.85
CA GLY A 130 -16.22 -7.86 -5.81
C GLY A 130 -16.61 -6.38 -5.79
N LYS A 131 -17.39 -5.92 -4.81
CA LYS A 131 -17.83 -4.52 -4.71
C LYS A 131 -16.77 -3.66 -4.02
N PRO A 132 -16.69 -2.35 -4.31
CA PRO A 132 -15.74 -1.46 -3.65
C PRO A 132 -15.79 -1.57 -2.13
N PHE A 133 -14.63 -1.78 -1.53
CA PHE A 133 -14.47 -1.91 -0.09
C PHE A 133 -13.27 -1.11 0.38
N VAL A 134 -13.52 -0.16 1.28
CA VAL A 134 -12.48 0.62 1.94
C VAL A 134 -12.86 0.70 3.41
N MET A 135 -11.97 0.21 4.27
CA MET A 135 -12.03 0.49 5.70
C MET A 135 -11.17 1.71 6.01
N GLY A 136 -11.49 2.42 7.08
CA GLY A 136 -10.52 3.26 7.78
C GLY A 136 -10.17 2.64 9.12
N THR A 137 -9.55 3.45 9.97
CA THR A 137 -9.15 3.09 11.34
C THR A 137 -9.77 4.10 12.31
N TYR A 138 -10.22 3.64 13.47
CA TYR A 138 -10.53 4.54 14.59
C TYR A 138 -9.27 4.67 15.46
N PRO A 139 -8.57 5.82 15.44
CA PRO A 139 -7.26 5.96 16.05
C PRO A 139 -7.32 6.15 17.57
N LEU A 140 -8.47 6.54 18.13
CA LEU A 140 -8.65 6.74 19.57
C LEU A 140 -9.03 5.42 20.24
N MET A 141 -8.18 4.96 21.16
CA MET A 141 -8.35 3.74 21.95
C MET A 141 -9.38 3.92 23.08
N GLU A 142 -9.78 2.83 23.72
CA GLU A 142 -10.75 2.88 24.84
C GLU A 142 -10.19 3.57 26.09
N ASP A 143 -8.88 3.55 26.28
CA ASP A 143 -8.15 4.25 27.34
C ASP A 143 -7.79 5.70 26.98
N GLU A 144 -8.42 6.24 25.93
CA GLU A 144 -8.21 7.60 25.41
C GLU A 144 -6.80 7.86 24.86
N THR A 145 -6.00 6.82 24.65
CA THR A 145 -4.70 6.94 23.97
C THR A 145 -4.87 6.95 22.45
N CYS A 146 -3.90 7.53 21.73
CA CYS A 146 -3.90 7.61 20.27
C CYS A 146 -2.49 7.36 19.73
N PRO A 147 -2.25 6.25 18.99
CA PRO A 147 -0.94 5.94 18.43
C PRO A 147 -0.66 6.69 17.10
N PHE A 148 -1.60 7.51 16.64
CA PHE A 148 -1.47 8.28 15.40
C PHE A 148 -1.03 9.72 15.67
N LEU A 149 -0.12 10.19 14.81
CA LEU A 149 0.11 11.61 14.56
C LEU A 149 -0.38 11.91 13.14
N ALA A 150 -1.37 12.80 13.01
CA ALA A 150 -1.82 13.30 11.72
C ALA A 150 -1.33 14.75 11.56
N VAL A 151 -0.66 15.03 10.44
CA VAL A 151 -0.22 16.37 10.06
C VAL A 151 -0.83 16.70 8.72
N ASP A 152 -1.61 17.78 8.67
CA ASP A 152 -2.27 18.24 7.46
C ASP A 152 -1.39 19.28 6.76
N PHE A 153 -1.17 19.09 5.47
CA PHE A 153 -0.28 19.92 4.65
C PHE A 153 -1.03 20.52 3.46
N ASP A 154 -2.30 20.88 3.65
CA ASP A 154 -3.14 21.47 2.62
C ASP A 154 -3.19 23.00 2.74
N LYS A 155 -2.06 23.65 2.43
CA LYS A 155 -2.08 25.06 2.06
C LYS A 155 -1.35 25.26 0.74
N SER A 156 -2.11 25.65 -0.27
CA SER A 156 -1.58 26.43 -1.38
C SER A 156 -1.35 27.85 -0.85
N ASP A 157 -0.14 28.36 -1.01
CA ASP A 157 0.05 29.81 -1.07
C ASP A 157 -0.54 30.37 -2.39
#